data_AF-A0A968JQJ3-F1
#
_entry.id   AF-A0A968JQJ3-F1
#
_cell.length_a   1.000
_cell.length_b   1.000
_cell.length_c   1.000
_cell.angle_alpha   90.00
_cell.angle_beta   90.00
_cell.angle_gamma   90.00
#
_symmetry.space_group_name_H-M   'P 1'
#
loop_
_entity.id
_entity.type
_entity.pdbx_description
1 polymer ?
#
loop_
_entity_poly.entity_id
_entity_poly.type
_entity_poly.pdbx_seq_one_letter_code
_entity_poly.pdbx_strand_id
1 'polypeptide(L)'
;MADLGLFEIRNLKVGSTLNKLISGGQRKRLNIGLELMREPYLLFVDEPTSGLSSTDSELVMDLLKEQTRKGKLIVVNIHQPSSDIFKQFDKLMVFDQGGRMVYFGNPVESLVYFKSKNQLINADSGECLTCGNINPEQVLQVIELKSVSPKGNYTNLRIRPPEEWYTLFRNNNELTYKNLLIKKKPLPPILFNIPDKFSQFKIYLSRNVKAKLADRFYLLLNLLEAPLLAFILAIFTKYSKGTPDDPGAYIFSENGQPSGIYFHEYNRSLVSGDDGKC
;
A
#
# COMPACT_ATOMS: atom_id res chain seq x y z
N MET A 1 17.57 -0.77 -12.21
CA MET A 1 17.61 0.47 -11.38
C MET A 1 17.58 1.74 -12.21
N ALA A 2 18.30 1.79 -13.35
CA ALA A 2 18.15 2.90 -14.31
C ALA A 2 16.69 3.01 -14.82
N ASP A 3 16.08 1.88 -15.16
CA ASP A 3 14.70 1.76 -15.64
C ASP A 3 13.64 2.30 -14.66
N LEU A 4 13.96 2.44 -13.36
CA LEU A 4 13.01 2.91 -12.34
C LEU A 4 13.07 4.44 -12.11
N GLY A 5 14.06 5.13 -12.69
CA GLY A 5 14.29 6.56 -12.42
C GLY A 5 14.66 6.85 -10.96
N LEU A 6 15.29 5.89 -10.27
CA LEU A 6 15.65 5.99 -8.84
C LEU A 6 17.17 6.06 -8.60
N PHE A 7 17.96 6.27 -9.66
CA PHE A 7 19.42 6.20 -9.57
C PHE A 7 20.01 7.30 -8.68
N GLU A 8 19.50 8.53 -8.79
CA GLU A 8 19.96 9.69 -8.00
C GLU A 8 19.72 9.50 -6.50
N ILE A 9 18.64 8.80 -6.14
CA ILE A 9 18.22 8.59 -4.75
C ILE A 9 18.66 7.24 -4.17
N ARG A 10 19.49 6.46 -4.89
CA ARG A 10 19.84 5.07 -4.52
C ARG A 10 20.45 4.90 -3.12
N ASN A 11 21.12 5.96 -2.63
CA ASN A 11 21.80 5.96 -1.34
C ASN A 11 21.00 6.68 -0.24
N LEU A 12 19.81 7.20 -0.57
CA LEU A 12 18.93 7.86 0.39
C LEU A 12 18.14 6.81 1.16
N LYS A 13 17.92 7.07 2.46
CA LYS A 13 16.98 6.28 3.26
C LYS A 13 15.56 6.58 2.78
N VAL A 14 14.71 5.56 2.69
CA VAL A 14 13.28 5.69 2.29
C VAL A 14 12.47 6.53 3.29
N GLY A 15 12.88 6.54 4.55
CA GLY A 15 12.19 7.22 5.64
C GLY A 15 10.93 6.51 6.10
N SER A 16 10.34 6.98 7.20
CA SER A 16 9.07 6.48 7.74
C SER A 16 7.88 7.26 7.16
N THR A 17 6.67 6.98 7.65
CA THR A 17 5.48 7.78 7.33
C THR A 17 5.57 9.20 7.90
N LEU A 18 6.17 9.34 9.09
CA LEU A 18 6.38 10.61 9.80
C LEU A 18 7.60 11.37 9.25
N ASN A 19 8.70 10.66 8.93
CA ASN A 19 9.92 11.24 8.39
C ASN A 19 10.11 10.82 6.93
N LYS A 20 9.43 11.51 6.01
CA LYS A 20 9.51 11.26 4.56
C LYS A 20 10.80 11.84 4.00
N LEU A 21 11.65 10.98 3.44
CA LEU A 21 12.92 11.37 2.80
C LEU A 21 12.88 11.27 1.26
N ILE A 22 11.98 10.45 0.73
CA ILE A 22 11.71 10.32 -0.71
C ILE A 22 10.26 10.73 -1.01
N SER A 23 10.00 11.17 -2.23
CA SER A 23 8.66 11.56 -2.67
C SER A 23 7.70 10.36 -2.72
N GLY A 24 6.39 10.63 -2.76
CA GLY A 24 5.36 9.59 -2.92
C GLY A 24 5.55 8.79 -4.20
N GLY A 25 5.79 9.47 -5.33
CA GLY A 25 6.06 8.84 -6.62
C GLY A 25 7.31 7.97 -6.60
N GLN A 26 8.40 8.47 -6.01
CA GLN A 26 9.64 7.70 -5.83
C GLN A 26 9.41 6.44 -4.99
N ARG A 27 8.64 6.55 -3.90
CA ARG A 27 8.29 5.40 -3.05
C ARG A 27 7.44 4.37 -3.79
N LYS A 28 6.47 4.81 -4.59
CA LYS A 28 5.63 3.91 -5.40
C LYS A 28 6.47 3.19 -6.47
N ARG A 29 7.34 3.91 -7.20
CA ARG A 29 8.29 3.31 -8.16
C ARG A 29 9.24 2.32 -7.50
N LEU A 30 9.71 2.62 -6.28
CA LEU A 30 10.54 1.69 -5.51
C LEU A 30 9.79 0.40 -5.18
N ASN A 31 8.55 0.49 -4.70
CA ASN A 31 7.72 -0.66 -4.39
C ASN A 31 7.45 -1.53 -5.62
N ILE A 32 7.13 -0.90 -6.77
CA ILE A 32 6.98 -1.62 -8.05
C ILE A 32 8.31 -2.30 -8.42
N GLY A 33 9.44 -1.61 -8.24
CA GLY A 33 10.77 -2.17 -8.44
C GLY A 33 11.05 -3.42 -7.61
N LEU A 34 10.66 -3.44 -6.34
CA LEU A 34 10.81 -4.60 -5.46
C LEU A 34 10.06 -5.83 -5.98
N GLU A 35 8.86 -5.64 -6.54
CA GLU A 35 8.11 -6.74 -7.17
C GLU A 35 8.72 -7.16 -8.51
N LEU A 36 9.21 -6.21 -9.31
CA LEU A 36 9.87 -6.49 -10.59
C LEU A 36 11.20 -7.22 -10.44
N MET A 37 11.88 -7.13 -9.28
CA MET A 37 13.11 -7.89 -8.98
C MET A 37 12.92 -9.40 -9.06
N ARG A 38 11.68 -9.91 -8.94
CA ARG A 38 11.35 -11.33 -9.09
C ARG A 38 11.17 -11.76 -10.55
N GLU A 39 11.27 -10.83 -11.50
CA GLU A 39 11.03 -11.04 -12.93
C GLU A 39 9.70 -11.77 -13.24
N PRO A 40 8.54 -11.29 -12.73
CA PRO A 40 7.28 -11.95 -12.99
C PRO A 40 6.84 -11.81 -14.45
N TYR A 41 6.26 -12.87 -15.02
CA TYR A 41 5.60 -12.83 -16.33
C TYR A 41 4.23 -12.17 -16.28
N LEU A 42 3.54 -12.26 -15.14
CA LEU A 42 2.23 -11.68 -14.88
C LEU A 42 2.32 -10.79 -13.65
N LEU A 43 1.99 -9.52 -13.81
CA LEU A 43 1.98 -8.54 -12.73
C LEU A 43 0.58 -7.95 -12.57
N PHE A 44 0.03 -8.05 -11.36
CA PHE A 44 -1.19 -7.35 -10.98
C PHE A 44 -0.81 -6.10 -10.21
N VAL A 45 -1.33 -4.95 -10.64
CA VAL A 45 -1.06 -3.66 -9.99
C VAL A 45 -2.38 -2.98 -9.68
N ASP A 46 -2.63 -2.76 -8.39
CA ASP A 46 -3.83 -2.08 -7.92
C ASP A 46 -3.53 -0.60 -7.68
N GLU A 47 -4.33 0.26 -8.33
CA GLU A 47 -4.27 1.72 -8.27
C GLU A 47 -2.84 2.30 -8.22
N PRO A 48 -2.03 2.13 -9.28
CA PRO A 48 -0.65 2.60 -9.28
C PRO A 48 -0.51 4.12 -9.18
N THR A 49 -1.52 4.87 -9.62
CA THR A 49 -1.51 6.33 -9.73
C THR A 49 -2.14 7.04 -8.54
N SER A 50 -2.75 6.29 -7.60
CA SER A 50 -3.45 6.87 -6.46
C SER A 50 -2.48 7.63 -5.53
N GLY A 51 -2.83 8.88 -5.22
CA GLY A 51 -2.05 9.77 -4.36
C GLY A 51 -0.77 10.34 -5.00
N LEU A 52 -0.62 10.25 -6.33
CA LEU A 52 0.49 10.84 -7.08
C LEU A 52 0.06 12.10 -7.84
N SER A 53 1.05 12.94 -8.20
CA SER A 53 0.82 14.02 -9.18
C SER A 53 0.58 13.43 -10.58
N SER A 54 0.06 14.23 -11.51
CA SER A 54 -0.10 13.81 -12.91
C SER A 54 1.21 13.32 -13.52
N THR A 55 2.27 14.12 -13.40
CA THR A 55 3.61 13.77 -13.92
C THR A 55 4.18 12.50 -13.28
N ASP A 56 4.06 12.33 -11.96
CA ASP A 56 4.54 11.09 -11.31
C ASP A 56 3.71 9.86 -11.72
N SER A 57 2.42 10.04 -11.97
CA SER A 57 1.52 8.99 -12.45
C SER A 57 1.92 8.52 -13.85
N GLU A 58 2.20 9.47 -14.75
CA GLU A 58 2.70 9.17 -16.10
C GLU A 58 4.01 8.39 -16.05
N LEU A 59 4.97 8.82 -15.23
CA LEU A 59 6.24 8.11 -15.06
C LEU A 59 6.05 6.67 -14.54
N VAL A 60 5.09 6.45 -13.65
CA VAL A 60 4.75 5.09 -13.17
C VAL A 60 4.12 4.27 -14.28
N MET A 61 3.24 4.85 -15.09
CA MET A 61 2.58 4.15 -16.20
C MET A 61 3.54 3.85 -17.34
N ASP A 62 4.44 4.76 -17.69
CA ASP A 62 5.50 4.55 -18.67
C ASP A 62 6.42 3.40 -18.26
N LEU A 63 6.74 3.31 -16.97
CA LEU A 63 7.51 2.21 -16.42
C LEU A 63 6.80 0.86 -16.61
N LEU A 64 5.51 0.79 -16.28
CA LEU A 64 4.72 -0.42 -16.52
C LEU A 64 4.63 -0.73 -18.02
N LYS A 65 4.48 0.28 -18.88
CA LYS A 65 4.46 0.11 -20.33
C LYS A 65 5.78 -0.43 -20.87
N GLU A 66 6.91 -0.01 -20.32
CA GLU A 66 8.22 -0.56 -20.67
C GLU A 66 8.31 -2.04 -20.29
N GLN A 67 7.76 -2.42 -19.14
CA GLN A 67 7.69 -3.83 -18.72
C GLN A 67 6.80 -4.67 -19.65
N THR A 68 5.71 -4.12 -20.20
CA THR A 68 4.90 -4.86 -21.20
C THR A 68 5.65 -5.07 -22.50
N ARG A 69 6.45 -4.08 -22.95
CA ARG A 69 7.34 -4.22 -24.12
C ARG A 69 8.41 -5.31 -23.93
N LYS A 70 8.82 -5.58 -22.68
CA LYS A 70 9.71 -6.69 -22.30
C LYS A 70 9.00 -8.06 -22.28
N GLY A 71 7.74 -8.14 -22.70
CA GLY A 71 6.98 -9.39 -22.81
C GLY A 71 6.21 -9.79 -21.54
N LYS A 72 6.10 -8.89 -20.55
CA LYS A 72 5.32 -9.13 -19.33
C LYS A 72 3.85 -8.77 -19.56
N LEU A 73 2.94 -9.58 -19.03
CA LEU A 73 1.52 -9.26 -18.96
C LEU A 73 1.26 -8.46 -17.69
N ILE A 74 0.69 -7.27 -17.83
CA ILE A 74 0.38 -6.40 -16.69
C ILE A 74 -1.12 -6.13 -16.70
N VAL A 75 -1.76 -6.41 -15.56
CA VAL A 75 -3.16 -6.10 -15.32
C VAL A 75 -3.20 -4.99 -14.28
N VAL A 76 -3.77 -3.85 -14.67
CA VAL A 76 -3.85 -2.67 -13.83
C VAL A 76 -5.29 -2.31 -13.57
N ASN A 77 -5.62 -2.04 -12.30
CA ASN A 77 -6.85 -1.35 -11.92
C ASN A 77 -6.53 0.14 -11.68
N ILE A 78 -7.22 1.05 -12.37
CA ILE A 78 -7.04 2.51 -12.21
C ILE A 78 -8.38 3.18 -11.98
N HIS A 79 -8.46 3.96 -10.91
CA HIS A 79 -9.55 4.91 -10.69
C HIS A 79 -9.25 6.23 -11.42
N GLN A 80 -10.18 6.68 -12.28
CA GLN A 80 -10.12 7.98 -12.98
C GLN A 80 -8.76 8.30 -13.64
N PRO A 81 -8.36 7.57 -14.71
CA PRO A 81 -7.13 7.87 -15.42
C PRO A 81 -7.20 9.23 -16.12
N SER A 82 -6.04 9.90 -16.29
CA SER A 82 -5.93 11.03 -17.20
C SER A 82 -6.08 10.56 -18.66
N SER A 83 -6.37 11.49 -19.56
CA SER A 83 -6.45 11.22 -21.01
C SER A 83 -5.18 10.56 -21.55
N ASP A 84 -4.01 11.05 -21.14
CA ASP A 84 -2.73 10.52 -21.61
C ASP A 84 -2.51 9.10 -21.12
N ILE A 85 -2.77 8.82 -19.84
CA ILE A 85 -2.69 7.47 -19.27
C ILE A 85 -3.70 6.53 -19.94
N PHE A 86 -4.92 7.01 -20.19
CA PHE A 86 -5.97 6.21 -20.82
C PHE A 86 -5.58 5.73 -22.22
N LYS A 87 -4.86 6.56 -22.99
CA LYS A 87 -4.33 6.19 -24.31
C LYS A 87 -3.16 5.20 -24.26
N GLN A 88 -2.47 5.08 -23.13
CA GLN A 88 -1.35 4.14 -23.00
C GLN A 88 -1.80 2.68 -22.89
N PHE A 89 -3.05 2.42 -22.50
CA PHE A 89 -3.56 1.06 -22.33
C PHE A 89 -3.69 0.32 -23.66
N ASP A 90 -3.18 -0.91 -23.71
CA ASP A 90 -3.34 -1.78 -24.89
C ASP A 90 -4.77 -2.31 -25.03
N LYS A 91 -5.39 -2.64 -23.88
CA LYS A 91 -6.76 -3.13 -23.80
C LYS A 91 -7.42 -2.58 -22.54
N LEU A 92 -8.65 -2.09 -22.70
CA LEU A 92 -9.54 -1.69 -21.62
C LEU A 92 -10.52 -2.83 -21.33
N MET A 93 -10.69 -3.14 -20.05
CA MET A 93 -11.73 -4.06 -19.56
C MET A 93 -12.67 -3.24 -18.66
N VAL A 94 -13.97 -3.26 -18.97
CA VAL A 94 -14.98 -2.53 -18.19
C VAL A 94 -15.96 -3.50 -17.57
N PHE A 95 -16.16 -3.36 -16.26
CA PHE A 95 -17.15 -4.11 -15.50
C PHE A 95 -18.28 -3.19 -15.05
N ASP A 96 -19.51 -3.67 -15.16
CA ASP A 96 -20.70 -3.05 -14.58
C ASP A 96 -21.13 -3.84 -13.32
N GLN A 97 -22.15 -3.34 -12.65
CA GLN A 97 -22.71 -3.88 -11.41
C GLN A 97 -22.96 -5.40 -11.50
N GLY A 98 -22.60 -6.11 -10.42
CA GLY A 98 -22.66 -7.57 -10.36
C GLY A 98 -21.50 -8.27 -11.06
N GLY A 99 -20.39 -7.57 -11.34
CA GLY A 99 -19.18 -8.18 -11.92
C GLY A 99 -19.34 -8.56 -13.39
N ARG A 100 -20.25 -7.91 -14.11
CA ARG A 100 -20.54 -8.21 -15.51
C ARG A 100 -19.58 -7.44 -16.40
N MET A 101 -18.76 -8.16 -17.17
CA MET A 101 -17.89 -7.53 -18.17
C MET A 101 -18.73 -7.03 -19.35
N VAL A 102 -18.74 -5.72 -19.55
CA VAL A 102 -19.54 -5.04 -20.57
C VAL A 102 -18.71 -4.53 -21.75
N TYR A 103 -17.38 -4.54 -21.60
CA TYR A 103 -16.46 -4.20 -22.68
C TYR A 103 -15.07 -4.84 -22.48
N PHE A 104 -14.43 -5.25 -23.57
CA PHE A 104 -13.03 -5.64 -23.64
C PHE A 104 -12.47 -5.33 -25.03
N GLY A 105 -11.54 -4.40 -25.12
CA GLY A 105 -11.06 -3.93 -26.43
C GLY A 105 -10.13 -2.73 -26.34
N ASN A 106 -9.94 -2.00 -27.45
CA ASN A 106 -9.16 -0.77 -27.45
C ASN A 106 -9.86 0.31 -26.58
N PRO A 107 -9.13 1.11 -25.76
CA PRO A 107 -9.74 2.15 -24.93
C PRO A 107 -10.47 3.25 -25.71
N VAL A 108 -9.95 3.68 -26.86
CA VAL A 108 -10.57 4.76 -27.66
C VAL A 108 -11.88 4.27 -28.30
N GLU A 109 -11.88 3.04 -28.79
CA GLU A 109 -13.06 2.38 -29.37
C GLU A 109 -14.16 2.14 -28.32
N SER A 110 -13.84 2.11 -27.03
CA SER A 110 -14.85 1.86 -25.99
C SER A 110 -15.91 2.95 -25.97
N LEU A 111 -15.50 4.21 -26.12
CA LEU A 111 -16.42 5.35 -26.15
C LEU A 111 -17.35 5.27 -27.36
N VAL A 112 -16.80 4.96 -28.53
CA VAL A 112 -17.57 4.74 -29.76
C VAL A 112 -18.56 3.59 -29.59
N TYR A 113 -18.15 2.48 -28.97
CA TYR A 113 -19.01 1.34 -28.67
C TYR A 113 -20.20 1.73 -27.78
N PHE A 114 -19.96 2.38 -26.63
CA PHE A 114 -21.05 2.73 -25.72
C PHE A 114 -21.99 3.79 -26.30
N LYS A 115 -21.44 4.82 -26.98
CA LYS A 115 -22.24 5.86 -27.63
C LYS A 115 -23.10 5.30 -28.75
N SER A 116 -22.54 4.45 -29.62
CA SER A 116 -23.28 3.86 -30.74
C SER A 116 -24.41 2.94 -30.26
N LYS A 117 -24.17 2.13 -29.22
CA LYS A 117 -25.20 1.26 -28.65
C LYS A 117 -26.33 2.03 -27.96
N ASN A 118 -26.04 3.21 -27.42
CA ASN A 118 -27.05 4.11 -26.85
C ASN A 118 -27.60 5.14 -27.86
N GLN A 119 -27.21 5.08 -29.14
CA GLN A 119 -27.63 6.00 -30.20
C GLN A 119 -27.41 7.48 -29.83
N LEU A 120 -26.31 7.77 -29.15
CA LEU A 120 -25.95 9.13 -28.76
C LEU A 120 -25.41 9.94 -29.96
N ILE A 121 -25.54 11.25 -29.89
CA ILE A 121 -24.96 12.19 -30.87
C ILE A 121 -23.43 12.08 -30.81
N ASN A 122 -22.75 12.17 -31.97
CA ASN A 122 -21.29 12.01 -32.10
C ASN A 122 -20.78 10.62 -31.64
N ALA A 123 -21.52 9.57 -31.98
CA ALA A 123 -21.15 8.19 -31.65
C ALA A 123 -19.89 7.68 -32.36
N ASP A 124 -19.53 8.32 -33.47
CA ASP A 124 -18.36 8.04 -34.30
C ASP A 124 -17.05 8.57 -33.71
N SER A 125 -17.11 9.57 -32.81
CA SER A 125 -15.93 10.18 -32.21
C SER A 125 -15.70 9.74 -30.76
N GLY A 126 -14.57 9.06 -30.54
CA GLY A 126 -14.06 8.70 -29.20
C GLY A 126 -13.16 9.77 -28.57
N GLU A 127 -12.74 10.77 -29.35
CA GLU A 127 -11.79 11.81 -28.94
C GLU A 127 -12.20 13.19 -29.44
N CYS A 128 -11.67 14.23 -28.78
CA CYS A 128 -11.87 15.61 -29.23
C CYS A 128 -11.11 15.87 -30.54
N LEU A 129 -11.80 16.32 -31.59
CA LEU A 129 -11.19 16.62 -32.89
C LEU A 129 -10.17 17.76 -32.85
N THR A 130 -10.28 18.68 -31.88
CA THR A 130 -9.41 19.86 -31.80
C THR A 130 -8.11 19.58 -31.06
N CYS A 131 -8.16 18.85 -29.94
CA CYS A 131 -7.01 18.65 -29.06
C CYS A 131 -6.62 17.18 -28.86
N GLY A 132 -7.35 16.24 -29.47
CA GLY A 132 -7.16 14.80 -29.30
C GLY A 132 -7.45 14.31 -27.88
N ASN A 133 -7.98 15.14 -26.99
CA ASN A 133 -8.22 14.76 -25.61
C ASN A 133 -9.38 13.76 -25.50
N ILE A 134 -9.22 12.76 -24.64
CA ILE A 134 -10.25 11.77 -24.32
C ILE A 134 -10.65 12.00 -22.88
N ASN A 135 -11.96 11.98 -22.58
CA ASN A 135 -12.44 11.97 -21.20
C ASN A 135 -12.82 10.52 -20.82
N PRO A 136 -11.99 9.81 -20.02
CA PRO A 136 -12.26 8.41 -19.66
C PRO A 136 -13.53 8.24 -18.84
N GLU A 137 -13.94 9.26 -18.07
CA GLU A 137 -15.18 9.20 -17.29
C GLU A 137 -16.42 9.10 -18.16
N GLN A 138 -16.36 9.57 -19.42
CA GLN A 138 -17.49 9.44 -20.35
C GLN A 138 -17.90 7.98 -20.56
N VAL A 139 -16.96 7.04 -20.47
CA VAL A 139 -17.28 5.60 -20.55
C VAL A 139 -18.27 5.22 -19.44
N LEU A 140 -17.97 5.59 -18.20
CA LEU A 140 -18.82 5.30 -17.05
C LEU A 140 -20.12 6.11 -17.11
N GLN A 141 -20.04 7.39 -17.47
CA GLN A 141 -21.23 8.23 -17.61
C GLN A 141 -22.23 7.65 -18.61
N VAL A 142 -21.77 7.16 -19.77
CA VAL A 142 -22.64 6.56 -20.79
C VAL A 142 -23.27 5.25 -20.32
N ILE A 143 -22.53 4.42 -19.58
CA ILE A 143 -23.04 3.17 -19.00
C ILE A 143 -24.13 3.47 -17.96
N GLU A 144 -23.96 4.54 -17.18
CA GLU A 144 -24.84 4.94 -16.09
C GLU A 144 -25.97 5.90 -16.49
N LEU A 145 -26.10 6.22 -17.78
CA LEU A 145 -27.12 7.14 -18.29
C LEU A 145 -28.53 6.75 -17.80
N LYS A 146 -29.22 7.72 -17.21
CA LYS A 146 -30.57 7.59 -16.68
C LYS A 146 -31.62 7.81 -17.76
N SER A 147 -32.71 7.05 -17.70
CA SER A 147 -33.84 7.24 -18.61
C SER A 147 -34.60 8.52 -18.26
N VAL A 148 -35.17 9.16 -19.27
CA VAL A 148 -35.95 10.40 -19.10
C VAL A 148 -37.43 10.06 -19.17
N SER A 149 -38.19 10.53 -18.18
CA SER A 149 -39.64 10.37 -18.16
C SER A 149 -40.31 11.25 -19.24
N PRO A 150 -41.54 10.95 -19.68
CA PRO A 150 -42.28 11.81 -20.61
C PRO A 150 -42.46 13.26 -20.14
N LYS A 151 -42.32 13.51 -18.83
CA LYS A 151 -42.38 14.83 -18.21
C LYS A 151 -41.03 15.59 -18.23
N GLY A 152 -40.00 15.02 -18.86
CA GLY A 152 -38.66 15.62 -18.95
C GLY A 152 -37.76 15.39 -17.72
N ASN A 153 -38.26 14.75 -16.66
CA ASN A 153 -37.46 14.46 -15.47
C ASN A 153 -36.65 13.17 -15.65
N TYR A 154 -35.38 13.19 -15.25
CA TYR A 154 -34.56 11.97 -15.15
C TYR A 154 -35.16 11.02 -14.11
N THR A 155 -35.29 9.75 -14.47
CA THR A 155 -35.66 8.70 -13.53
C THR A 155 -34.43 8.15 -12.82
N ASN A 156 -34.62 7.36 -11.77
CA ASN A 156 -33.51 6.64 -11.12
C ASN A 156 -33.10 5.37 -11.88
N LEU A 157 -33.80 5.03 -12.96
CA LEU A 157 -33.52 3.84 -13.75
C LEU A 157 -32.56 4.21 -14.88
N ARG A 158 -31.60 3.33 -15.14
CA ARG A 158 -30.70 3.46 -16.28
C ARG A 158 -31.49 3.23 -17.59
N ILE A 159 -31.06 3.86 -18.69
CA ILE A 159 -31.58 3.59 -20.03
C ILE A 159 -31.40 2.09 -20.35
N ARG A 160 -30.22 1.56 -20.00
CA ARG A 160 -29.85 0.17 -20.23
C ARG A 160 -29.36 -0.46 -18.93
N PRO A 161 -29.97 -1.55 -18.44
CA PRO A 161 -29.53 -2.24 -17.23
C PRO A 161 -28.22 -3.03 -17.46
N PRO A 162 -27.47 -3.36 -16.39
CA PRO A 162 -26.23 -4.12 -16.50
C PRO A 162 -26.36 -5.47 -17.22
N GLU A 163 -27.52 -6.11 -17.11
CA GLU A 163 -27.78 -7.40 -17.75
C GLU A 163 -27.85 -7.27 -19.28
N GLU A 164 -28.47 -6.21 -19.77
CA GLU A 164 -28.59 -5.95 -21.21
C GLU A 164 -27.24 -5.54 -21.81
N TRP A 165 -26.44 -4.74 -21.08
CA TRP A 165 -25.07 -4.44 -21.52
C TRP A 165 -24.22 -5.70 -21.68
N TYR A 166 -24.34 -6.62 -20.73
CA TYR A 166 -23.62 -7.88 -20.74
C TYR A 166 -24.03 -8.78 -21.91
N THR A 167 -25.33 -8.92 -22.18
CA THR A 167 -25.80 -9.74 -23.30
C THR A 167 -25.39 -9.13 -24.64
N LEU A 168 -25.51 -7.81 -24.80
CA LEU A 168 -25.06 -7.10 -26.00
C LEU A 168 -23.57 -7.33 -26.26
N PHE A 169 -22.75 -7.21 -25.22
CA PHE A 169 -21.31 -7.38 -25.34
C PHE A 169 -20.92 -8.81 -25.68
N ARG A 170 -21.54 -9.80 -25.01
CA ARG A 170 -21.30 -11.23 -25.26
C ARG A 170 -21.68 -11.63 -26.68
N ASN A 171 -22.84 -11.18 -27.16
CA ASN A 171 -23.34 -11.54 -28.50
C ASN A 171 -22.43 -10.99 -29.62
N ASN A 172 -21.88 -9.78 -29.47
CA ASN A 172 -20.97 -9.23 -30.48
C ASN A 172 -19.61 -9.94 -30.52
N ASN A 173 -19.17 -10.55 -29.41
CA ASN A 173 -17.80 -11.08 -29.25
C ASN A 173 -17.73 -12.60 -29.11
N GLU A 174 -18.85 -13.31 -29.28
CA GLU A 174 -18.93 -14.76 -29.06
C GLU A 174 -17.90 -15.56 -29.87
N LEU A 175 -17.68 -15.15 -31.14
CA LEU A 175 -16.71 -15.78 -32.03
C LEU A 175 -15.26 -15.57 -31.54
N THR A 176 -14.94 -14.35 -31.09
CA THR A 176 -13.62 -13.98 -30.56
C THR A 176 -13.27 -14.78 -29.31
N TYR A 177 -14.22 -14.94 -28.39
CA TYR A 177 -14.02 -15.71 -27.16
C TYR A 177 -13.86 -17.21 -27.42
N LYS A 178 -14.66 -17.79 -28.32
CA LYS A 178 -14.53 -19.20 -28.73
C LYS A 178 -13.14 -19.50 -29.30
N ASN A 179 -12.59 -18.59 -30.11
CA ASN A 179 -11.26 -18.76 -30.70
C ASN A 179 -10.10 -18.65 -29.69
N LEU A 180 -10.24 -17.84 -28.64
CA LEU A 180 -9.21 -17.67 -27.59
C LEU A 180 -9.02 -18.93 -26.75
N LEU A 181 -10.08 -19.69 -26.50
CA LEU A 181 -10.04 -20.89 -25.66
C LEU A 181 -9.23 -22.04 -26.28
N ILE A 182 -9.01 -22.01 -27.60
CA ILE A 182 -8.45 -23.12 -28.37
C ILE A 182 -6.91 -23.13 -28.35
N LYS A 183 -6.24 -22.00 -28.10
CA LYS A 183 -4.76 -21.87 -28.18
C LYS A 183 -4.10 -21.69 -26.82
N LYS A 184 -4.14 -22.71 -25.95
CA LYS A 184 -3.33 -22.72 -24.72
C LYS A 184 -1.87 -23.05 -25.06
N LYS A 185 -0.99 -22.04 -25.09
CA LYS A 185 0.46 -22.25 -25.06
C LYS A 185 0.90 -22.64 -23.65
N PRO A 186 1.97 -23.44 -23.48
CA PRO A 186 2.54 -23.70 -22.16
C PRO A 186 2.99 -22.39 -21.50
N LEU A 187 2.79 -22.29 -20.19
CA LEU A 187 3.26 -21.15 -19.42
C LEU A 187 4.80 -21.11 -19.43
N PRO A 188 5.41 -19.92 -19.48
CA PRO A 188 6.85 -19.82 -19.39
C PRO A 188 7.35 -20.30 -18.01
N PRO A 189 8.54 -20.90 -17.94
CA PRO A 189 9.09 -21.42 -16.69
C PRO A 189 9.47 -20.28 -15.74
N ILE A 190 9.10 -20.40 -14.46
CA ILE A 190 9.47 -19.42 -13.44
C ILE A 190 10.94 -19.66 -13.06
N LEU A 191 11.82 -18.69 -13.33
CA LEU A 191 13.26 -18.78 -13.05
C LEU A 191 13.63 -18.36 -11.61
N PHE A 192 12.66 -17.97 -10.80
CA PHE A 192 12.88 -17.51 -9.44
C PHE A 192 12.89 -18.68 -8.44
N ASN A 193 14.02 -18.86 -7.76
CA ASN A 193 14.16 -19.81 -6.65
C ASN A 193 14.22 -19.06 -5.32
N ILE A 194 13.41 -19.52 -4.36
CA ILE A 194 13.45 -19.02 -2.98
C ILE A 194 14.73 -19.56 -2.32
N PRO A 195 15.55 -18.71 -1.66
CA PRO A 195 16.76 -19.15 -0.98
C PRO A 195 16.47 -20.07 0.21
N ASP A 196 17.45 -20.87 0.63
CA ASP A 196 17.32 -21.79 1.78
C ASP A 196 16.99 -21.07 3.10
N LYS A 197 16.36 -21.80 4.04
CA LYS A 197 15.96 -21.25 5.35
C LYS A 197 17.12 -20.59 6.12
N PHE A 198 18.32 -21.18 6.08
CA PHE A 198 19.49 -20.61 6.76
C PHE A 198 19.99 -19.32 6.08
N SER A 199 19.99 -19.29 4.75
CA SER A 199 20.33 -18.10 3.96
C SER A 199 19.33 -16.98 4.21
N GLN A 200 18.02 -17.29 4.25
CA GLN A 200 16.99 -16.34 4.65
C GLN A 200 17.23 -15.80 6.06
N PHE A 201 17.50 -16.66 7.03
CA PHE A 201 17.81 -16.25 8.41
C PHE A 201 18.99 -15.27 8.45
N LYS A 202 20.10 -15.58 7.78
CA LYS A 202 21.28 -14.69 7.71
C LYS A 202 20.94 -13.34 7.08
N ILE A 203 20.13 -13.33 6.01
CA ILE A 203 19.68 -12.10 5.33
C ILE A 203 18.80 -11.27 6.28
N TYR A 204 17.80 -11.88 6.92
CA TYR A 204 16.91 -11.20 7.85
C TYR A 204 17.66 -10.65 9.07
N LEU A 205 18.58 -11.43 9.63
CA LEU A 205 19.42 -11.02 10.75
C LEU A 205 20.29 -9.83 10.35
N SER A 206 21.04 -9.93 9.25
CA SER A 206 21.87 -8.83 8.74
C SER A 206 21.05 -7.57 8.46
N ARG A 207 19.85 -7.71 7.89
CA ARG A 207 18.96 -6.58 7.61
C ARG A 207 18.49 -5.91 8.91
N ASN A 208 18.02 -6.70 9.88
CA ASN A 208 17.52 -6.18 11.16
C ASN A 208 18.63 -5.51 11.98
N VAL A 209 19.84 -6.10 12.00
CA VAL A 209 21.00 -5.50 12.67
C VAL A 209 21.37 -4.17 12.01
N LYS A 210 21.49 -4.11 10.67
CA LYS A 210 21.78 -2.86 9.96
C LYS A 210 20.71 -1.79 10.18
N ALA A 211 19.43 -2.18 10.20
CA ALA A 211 18.32 -1.25 10.46
C ALA A 211 18.38 -0.68 11.88
N LYS A 212 18.63 -1.52 12.90
CA LYS A 212 18.78 -1.09 14.30
C LYS A 212 20.03 -0.22 14.50
N LEU A 213 21.16 -0.60 13.91
CA LEU A 213 22.40 0.17 14.01
C LEU A 213 22.31 1.55 13.35
N ALA A 214 21.41 1.71 12.38
CA ALA A 214 21.19 2.97 11.70
C ALA A 214 20.39 3.99 12.55
N ASP A 215 19.77 3.57 13.66
CA ASP A 215 19.02 4.41 14.60
C ASP A 215 19.89 4.74 15.83
N ARG A 216 20.60 5.87 15.77
CA ARG A 216 21.50 6.31 16.84
C ARG A 216 20.77 6.59 18.15
N PHE A 217 19.55 7.10 18.09
CA PHE A 217 18.78 7.44 19.30
C PHE A 217 18.34 6.16 20.02
N TYR A 218 17.80 5.19 19.27
CA TYR A 218 17.46 3.88 19.82
C TYR A 218 18.69 3.18 20.42
N LEU A 219 19.83 3.20 19.73
CA LEU A 219 21.06 2.60 20.25
C LEU A 219 21.54 3.25 21.54
N LEU A 220 21.55 4.58 21.59
CA LEU A 220 21.98 5.34 22.76
C LEU A 220 21.06 5.06 23.96
N LEU A 221 19.74 5.02 23.73
CA LEU A 221 18.77 4.73 24.78
C LEU A 221 18.99 3.32 25.35
N ASN A 222 19.06 2.28 24.52
CA ASN A 222 19.31 0.90 25.00
C ASN A 222 20.69 0.75 25.67
N LEU A 223 21.71 1.48 25.18
CA LEU A 223 23.06 1.42 25.76
C LEU A 223 23.11 2.10 27.13
N LEU A 224 22.35 3.18 27.35
CA LEU A 224 22.32 3.92 28.61
C LEU A 224 21.31 3.37 29.62
N GLU A 225 20.26 2.69 29.18
CA GLU A 225 19.20 2.18 30.05
C GLU A 225 19.73 1.25 31.15
N ALA A 226 20.51 0.23 30.79
CA ALA A 226 21.06 -0.72 31.76
C ALA A 226 22.05 -0.06 32.76
N PRO A 227 23.03 0.76 32.33
CA PRO A 227 23.89 1.51 33.26
C PRO A 227 23.13 2.47 34.16
N LEU A 228 22.11 3.15 33.63
CA LEU A 228 21.31 4.11 34.39
C LEU A 228 20.46 3.40 35.44
N LEU A 229 19.82 2.29 35.09
CA LEU A 229 19.11 1.44 36.04
C LEU A 229 20.05 0.87 37.10
N ALA A 230 21.22 0.37 36.69
CA ALA A 230 22.24 -0.13 37.60
C ALA A 230 22.74 0.97 38.55
N PHE A 231 22.92 2.20 38.06
CA PHE A 231 23.31 3.34 38.88
C PHE A 231 22.22 3.73 39.90
N ILE A 232 20.95 3.76 39.48
CA ILE A 232 19.81 4.00 40.36
C ILE A 232 19.75 2.90 41.44
N LEU A 233 19.82 1.63 41.04
CA LEU A 233 19.85 0.50 41.97
C LEU A 233 21.02 0.61 42.95
N ALA A 234 22.22 0.96 42.46
CA ALA A 234 23.40 1.16 43.30
C ALA A 234 23.20 2.26 44.35
N ILE A 235 22.52 3.37 44.01
CA ILE A 235 22.19 4.42 44.99
C ILE A 235 21.28 3.85 46.10
N PHE A 236 20.27 3.06 45.73
CA PHE A 236 19.39 2.43 46.70
C PHE A 236 20.10 1.37 47.54
N THR A 237 20.95 0.51 46.95
CA THR A 237 21.60 -0.59 47.67
C THR A 237 22.85 -0.18 48.43
N LYS A 238 23.43 1.01 48.19
CA LYS A 238 24.64 1.50 48.87
C LYS A 238 24.51 1.59 50.40
N TYR A 239 23.29 1.66 50.92
CA TYR A 239 23.00 1.75 52.35
C TYR A 239 22.23 0.53 52.86
N SER A 240 22.78 -0.69 52.72
CA SER A 240 22.39 -1.83 53.55
C SER A 240 23.48 -2.10 54.59
N LYS A 241 23.23 -1.78 55.86
CA LYS A 241 24.14 -2.13 56.95
C LYS A 241 23.96 -3.61 57.32
N GLY A 242 25.03 -4.39 57.16
CA GLY A 242 25.14 -5.76 57.68
C GLY A 242 25.45 -5.78 59.17
N THR A 243 25.11 -6.88 59.85
CA THR A 243 25.53 -7.18 61.23
C THR A 243 26.99 -7.64 61.27
N PRO A 244 27.69 -7.52 62.42
CA PRO A 244 29.11 -7.90 62.56
C PRO A 244 29.43 -9.36 62.18
N ASP A 245 28.46 -10.27 62.31
CA ASP A 245 28.64 -11.71 62.03
C ASP A 245 28.19 -12.14 60.62
N ASP A 246 27.46 -11.29 59.88
CA ASP A 246 27.08 -11.56 58.48
C ASP A 246 26.98 -10.25 57.67
N PRO A 247 28.01 -9.95 56.84
CA PRO A 247 28.07 -8.71 56.06
C PRO A 247 26.93 -8.56 55.03
N GLY A 248 26.19 -9.63 54.71
CA GLY A 248 25.07 -9.62 53.78
C GLY A 248 23.68 -9.45 54.42
N ALA A 249 23.59 -9.44 55.75
CA ALA A 249 22.31 -9.40 56.46
C ALA A 249 21.62 -8.02 56.30
N TYR A 250 20.37 -8.03 55.84
CA TYR A 250 19.58 -6.80 55.66
C TYR A 250 18.80 -6.44 56.93
N ILE A 251 19.21 -5.39 57.63
CA ILE A 251 18.55 -4.93 58.87
C ILE A 251 17.64 -3.73 58.56
N PHE A 252 16.32 -3.95 58.58
CA PHE A 252 15.31 -2.94 58.21
C PHE A 252 15.31 -1.71 59.15
N SER A 253 15.67 -1.88 60.43
CA SER A 253 15.61 -0.82 61.44
C SER A 253 16.76 0.21 61.36
N GLU A 254 17.88 -0.10 60.71
CA GLU A 254 19.06 0.78 60.65
C GLU A 254 19.31 1.42 59.28
N ASN A 255 18.52 1.06 58.26
CA ASN A 255 18.67 1.57 56.91
C ASN A 255 17.87 2.87 56.72
N GLY A 256 18.57 4.00 56.68
CA GLY A 256 18.02 5.32 56.34
C GLY A 256 17.71 5.52 54.85
N GLN A 257 17.19 4.51 54.17
CA GLN A 257 16.75 4.64 52.78
C GLN A 257 15.37 5.32 52.72
N PRO A 258 15.06 6.10 51.65
CA PRO A 258 13.77 6.76 51.52
C PRO A 258 12.59 5.76 51.56
N SER A 259 12.75 4.55 51.02
CA SER A 259 11.74 3.47 51.08
C SER A 259 11.41 3.01 52.51
N GLY A 260 12.42 2.97 53.39
CA GLY A 260 12.22 2.69 54.82
C GLY A 260 11.52 3.84 55.54
N ILE A 261 11.80 5.09 55.16
CA ILE A 261 11.15 6.30 55.70
C ILE A 261 9.67 6.36 55.27
N TYR A 262 9.36 6.08 54.00
CA TYR A 262 7.96 6.05 53.51
C TYR A 262 7.14 4.93 54.17
N PHE A 263 7.71 3.74 54.40
CA PHE A 263 7.03 2.68 55.15
C PHE A 263 6.87 3.01 56.64
N HIS A 264 7.85 3.71 57.24
CA HIS A 264 7.78 4.13 58.64
C HIS A 264 6.79 5.28 58.85
N GLU A 265 6.62 6.20 57.90
CA GLU A 265 5.57 7.22 57.92
C GLU A 265 4.19 6.61 57.68
N TYR A 266 4.04 5.68 56.73
CA TYR A 266 2.77 4.99 56.47
C TYR A 266 2.28 4.16 57.68
N ASN A 267 3.19 3.44 58.36
CA ASN A 267 2.86 2.73 59.60
C ASN A 267 2.60 3.68 60.77
N ARG A 268 3.28 4.83 60.85
CA ARG A 268 2.99 5.85 61.87
C ARG A 268 1.60 6.45 61.65
N SER A 269 1.15 6.62 60.41
CA SER A 269 -0.22 7.05 60.07
C SER A 269 -1.30 6.01 60.39
N LEU A 270 -0.98 4.71 60.29
CA LEU A 270 -1.91 3.63 60.67
C LEU A 270 -2.05 3.47 62.19
N VAL A 271 -0.98 3.70 62.95
CA VAL A 271 -1.00 3.59 64.44
C VAL A 271 -1.57 4.84 65.12
N SER A 272 -1.56 6.00 64.46
CA SER A 272 -2.18 7.23 64.97
C SER A 272 -3.66 7.41 64.59
N GLY A 273 -4.24 6.42 63.91
CA GLY A 273 -5.64 6.42 63.49
C GLY A 273 -6.61 5.62 64.35
N ASP A 274 -6.14 4.93 65.40
CA ASP A 274 -6.97 3.96 66.14
C ASP A 274 -6.91 4.11 67.67
N ASP A 275 -6.86 5.35 68.15
CA ASP A 275 -7.17 5.67 69.54
C ASP A 275 -8.15 6.85 69.60
N GLY A 276 -9.43 6.51 69.74
CA GLY A 276 -10.37 7.32 70.48
C GLY A 276 -11.31 8.22 69.69
N LYS A 277 -12.32 7.63 69.05
CA LYS A 277 -13.71 8.12 69.15
C LYS A 277 -14.69 6.96 69.26
N CYS A 278 -15.30 6.87 70.45
CA CYS A 278 -16.71 6.53 70.60
C CYS A 278 -17.59 7.39 69.69
#